data_AF-A0AAD8FZ13-F1
#
_entry.id   AF-A0AAD8FZ13-F1
#
_cell.length_a   1.000
_cell.length_b   1.000
_cell.length_c   1.000
_cell.angle_alpha   90.00
_cell.angle_beta   90.00
_cell.angle_gamma   90.00
#
_symmetry.space_group_name_H-M   'P 1'
#
loop_
_entity.id
_entity.type
_entity.pdbx_description
1 polymer ?
#
loop_
_entity_poly.entity_id
_entity_poly.type
_entity_poly.pdbx_seq_one_letter_code
_entity_poly.pdbx_strand_id
1 'polypeptide(L)'
;MAAGNSNYWEDLRKQARQLENELDLKLVSFSKLCTSYSSSREGRRDRYSSDTTPLLNNSSEDRMFETMAVEIEQLLAKLTGVNDKMAEYTNTAGVTSLNAALMHTLQRHRDILQDYTHEFHKTKGNFLAIREREDLMGSVRKDIESYKSGSGVNNRRTELFLKEHEHLRNSDRLIDDTIRSLPGNQQLDPESKLEEEAGLVNLGRSHRNLHHFASAVRFPLMERRADQP
;
A
#
# COMPACT_ATOMS: atom_id res chain seq x y z
N MET A 1 15.98 -68.34 7.90
CA MET A 1 15.16 -67.25 7.33
C MET A 1 15.57 -65.87 7.89
N ALA A 2 16.87 -65.51 7.87
CA ALA A 2 17.36 -64.25 8.47
C ALA A 2 17.65 -63.12 7.45
N ALA A 3 17.73 -63.45 6.15
CA ALA A 3 18.04 -62.46 5.10
C ALA A 3 16.88 -61.50 4.79
N GLY A 4 15.63 -61.87 5.07
CA GLY A 4 14.45 -61.03 4.79
C GLY A 4 14.36 -59.79 5.69
N ASN A 5 14.70 -59.91 6.97
CA ASN A 5 14.56 -58.82 7.94
C ASN A 5 15.63 -57.73 7.76
N SER A 6 16.88 -58.11 7.47
CA SER A 6 17.96 -57.13 7.25
C SER A 6 17.75 -56.27 6.00
N ASN A 7 17.16 -56.84 4.93
CA ASN A 7 16.81 -56.07 3.73
C ASN A 7 15.69 -55.06 4.02
N TYR A 8 14.67 -55.45 4.78
CA TYR A 8 13.55 -54.58 5.13
C TYR A 8 13.99 -53.32 5.90
N TRP A 9 14.88 -53.46 6.89
CA TRP A 9 15.43 -52.31 7.61
C TRP A 9 16.22 -51.37 6.70
N GLU A 10 17.03 -51.92 5.79
CA GLU A 10 17.76 -51.11 4.82
C GLU A 10 16.82 -50.34 3.89
N ASP A 11 15.74 -50.98 3.44
CA ASP A 11 14.74 -50.37 2.57
C ASP A 11 13.99 -49.23 3.27
N LEU A 12 13.63 -49.40 4.55
CA LEU A 12 13.05 -48.33 5.36
C LEU A 12 14.00 -47.12 5.49
N ARG A 13 15.29 -47.35 5.71
CA ARG A 13 16.29 -46.26 5.78
C ARG A 13 16.45 -45.53 4.45
N LYS A 14 16.47 -46.26 3.33
CA LYS A 14 16.51 -45.66 1.98
C LYS A 14 15.26 -44.82 1.73
N GLN A 15 14.09 -45.34 2.10
CA GLN A 15 12.82 -44.62 1.95
C GLN A 15 12.77 -43.35 2.81
N ALA A 16 13.23 -43.40 4.07
CA ALA A 16 13.32 -42.23 4.92
C ALA A 16 14.24 -41.16 4.32
N ARG A 17 15.45 -41.52 3.88
CA ARG A 17 16.37 -40.59 3.22
C ARG A 17 15.78 -39.96 1.96
N GLN A 18 15.03 -40.72 1.17
CA GLN A 18 14.36 -40.19 0.00
C GLN A 18 13.32 -39.13 0.39
N LEU A 19 12.46 -39.44 1.37
CA LEU A 19 11.45 -38.49 1.87
C LEU A 19 12.09 -37.25 2.51
N GLU A 20 13.20 -37.41 3.22
CA GLU A 20 13.98 -36.30 3.79
C GLU A 20 14.51 -35.36 2.70
N ASN A 21 15.10 -35.92 1.63
CA ASN A 21 15.58 -35.12 0.49
C ASN A 21 14.45 -34.39 -0.23
N GLU A 22 13.30 -35.06 -0.41
CA GLU A 22 12.12 -34.42 -1.01
C GLU A 22 11.55 -33.31 -0.11
N LEU A 23 11.54 -33.52 1.21
CA LEU A 23 11.15 -32.50 2.20
C LEU A 23 12.07 -31.28 2.16
N ASP A 24 13.38 -31.47 2.16
CA ASP A 24 14.37 -30.39 2.10
C ASP A 24 14.15 -29.49 0.87
N LEU A 25 14.05 -30.09 -0.32
CA LEU A 25 13.80 -29.37 -1.56
C LEU A 25 12.48 -28.59 -1.54
N LYS A 26 11.41 -29.21 -1.00
CA LYS A 26 10.10 -28.57 -0.89
C LYS A 26 10.09 -27.44 0.14
N LEU A 27 10.73 -27.61 1.29
CA LEU A 27 10.84 -26.59 2.33
C LEU A 27 11.62 -25.37 1.87
N VAL A 28 12.74 -25.58 1.17
CA VAL A 28 13.51 -24.47 0.55
C VAL A 28 12.64 -23.68 -0.42
N SER A 29 11.87 -24.38 -1.26
CA SER A 29 11.00 -23.75 -2.26
C SER A 29 9.81 -23.03 -1.61
N PHE A 30 9.25 -23.61 -0.56
CA PHE A 30 8.15 -23.04 0.24
C PHE A 30 8.57 -21.77 0.98
N SER A 31 9.77 -21.78 1.58
CA SER A 31 10.37 -20.61 2.22
C SER A 31 10.66 -19.47 1.23
N LYS A 32 11.11 -19.80 0.01
CA LYS A 32 11.27 -18.81 -1.07
C LYS A 32 9.95 -18.14 -1.44
N LEU A 33 8.87 -18.90 -1.57
CA LEU A 33 7.54 -18.34 -1.85
C LEU A 33 7.08 -17.39 -0.72
N CYS A 34 7.28 -17.78 0.54
CA CYS A 34 6.94 -16.93 1.69
C CYS A 34 7.73 -15.60 1.70
N THR A 35 9.03 -15.65 1.41
CA THR A 35 9.89 -14.47 1.41
C THR A 35 9.67 -13.57 0.19
N SER A 36 9.41 -14.14 -0.99
CA SER A 36 9.05 -13.39 -2.20
C SER A 36 7.72 -12.67 -2.04
N TYR A 37 6.74 -13.30 -1.38
CA TYR A 37 5.44 -12.70 -1.09
C TYR A 37 5.60 -11.40 -0.28
N SER A 38 6.44 -11.42 0.76
CA SER A 38 6.77 -10.23 1.57
C SER A 38 7.49 -9.14 0.76
N SER A 39 8.47 -9.53 -0.05
CA SER A 39 9.38 -8.61 -0.74
C SER A 39 8.69 -7.85 -1.90
N SER A 40 7.79 -8.52 -2.62
CA SER A 40 7.03 -7.93 -3.73
C SER A 40 6.15 -6.76 -3.27
N ARG A 41 5.69 -6.78 -2.01
CA ARG A 41 4.77 -5.77 -1.46
C ARG A 41 5.45 -4.57 -0.83
N GLU A 42 6.59 -4.76 -0.14
CA GLU A 42 7.30 -3.64 0.50
C GLU A 42 7.86 -2.66 -0.56
N GLY A 43 8.30 -3.17 -1.73
CA GLY A 43 8.75 -2.34 -2.86
C GLY A 43 7.66 -1.53 -3.58
N ARG A 44 6.38 -1.71 -3.23
CA ARG A 44 5.22 -0.97 -3.77
C ARG A 44 4.80 0.20 -2.88
N ARG A 45 5.51 0.49 -1.79
CA ARG A 45 5.17 1.62 -0.90
C ARG A 45 5.52 3.00 -1.46
N ASP A 46 6.41 3.09 -2.45
CA ASP A 46 7.01 4.37 -2.87
C ASP A 46 6.57 4.89 -4.25
N ARG A 47 5.54 4.30 -4.88
CA ARG A 47 5.06 4.77 -6.18
C ARG A 47 3.66 5.35 -6.05
N TYR A 48 3.61 6.67 -5.88
CA TYR A 48 2.43 7.51 -6.08
C TYR A 48 1.65 7.05 -7.33
N SER A 49 0.34 6.84 -7.18
CA SER A 49 -0.64 6.82 -8.27
C SER A 49 -0.49 5.72 -9.34
N SER A 50 -1.27 4.65 -9.23
CA SER A 50 -2.15 4.19 -10.31
C SER A 50 -2.99 3.02 -9.83
N ASP A 51 -4.31 3.15 -10.01
CA ASP A 51 -5.24 2.06 -10.17
C ASP A 51 -4.66 0.92 -11.02
N THR A 52 -5.10 -0.30 -10.72
CA THR A 52 -4.73 -1.58 -11.35
C THR A 52 -3.41 -2.20 -10.86
N THR A 53 -3.43 -2.81 -9.67
CA THR A 53 -2.58 -3.99 -9.44
C THR A 53 -3.46 -5.17 -9.03
N PRO A 54 -3.23 -6.35 -9.61
CA PRO A 54 -4.28 -7.34 -9.80
C PRO A 54 -4.52 -8.13 -8.52
N LEU A 55 -5.70 -7.95 -7.93
CA LEU A 55 -6.24 -8.85 -6.88
C LEU A 55 -6.22 -10.33 -7.32
N LEU A 56 -6.18 -10.58 -8.63
CA LEU A 56 -6.12 -11.91 -9.24
C LEU A 56 -4.74 -12.60 -9.11
N ASN A 57 -3.63 -11.86 -8.99
CA ASN A 57 -2.30 -12.48 -8.84
C ASN A 57 -2.08 -13.03 -7.41
N ASN A 58 -2.74 -12.44 -6.41
CA ASN A 58 -2.75 -12.97 -5.04
C ASN A 58 -3.35 -14.38 -5.00
N SER A 59 -4.49 -14.59 -5.67
CA SER A 59 -5.22 -15.85 -5.61
C SER A 59 -4.43 -17.03 -6.17
N SER A 60 -3.56 -16.81 -7.16
CA SER A 60 -2.68 -17.85 -7.70
C SER A 60 -1.53 -18.18 -6.77
N GLU A 61 -0.87 -17.18 -6.18
CA GLU A 61 0.22 -17.39 -5.22
C GLU A 61 -0.28 -18.07 -3.94
N ASP A 62 -1.44 -17.65 -3.43
CA ASP A 62 -2.10 -18.26 -2.28
C ASP A 62 -2.45 -19.74 -2.54
N ARG A 63 -2.96 -20.06 -3.74
CA ARG A 63 -3.25 -21.45 -4.13
C ARG A 63 -1.99 -22.30 -4.27
N MET A 64 -0.92 -21.74 -4.83
CA MET A 64 0.36 -22.46 -4.92
C MET A 64 0.93 -22.73 -3.53
N PHE A 65 0.85 -21.73 -2.63
CA PHE A 65 1.27 -21.88 -1.25
C PHE A 65 0.48 -22.99 -0.53
N GLU A 66 -0.85 -22.95 -0.61
CA GLU A 66 -1.71 -23.98 -0.01
C GLU A 66 -1.42 -25.37 -0.56
N THR A 67 -1.23 -25.48 -1.88
CA THR A 67 -0.89 -26.76 -2.53
C THR A 67 0.45 -27.30 -2.01
N MET A 68 1.49 -26.46 -1.95
CA MET A 68 2.78 -26.86 -1.41
C MET A 68 2.73 -27.20 0.08
N ALA A 69 1.91 -26.49 0.86
CA ALA A 69 1.72 -26.79 2.27
C ALA A 69 1.12 -28.20 2.45
N VAL A 70 0.08 -28.54 1.68
CA VAL A 70 -0.54 -29.87 1.70
C VAL A 70 0.45 -30.95 1.25
N GLU A 71 1.26 -30.70 0.22
CA GLU A 71 2.30 -31.64 -0.22
C GLU A 71 3.34 -31.91 0.86
N ILE A 72 3.81 -30.86 1.57
CA ILE A 72 4.76 -30.99 2.67
C ILE A 72 4.12 -31.76 3.84
N GLU A 73 2.87 -31.47 4.19
CA GLU A 73 2.13 -32.21 5.23
C GLU A 73 2.02 -33.70 4.88
N GLN A 74 1.75 -34.04 3.62
CA GLN A 74 1.73 -35.42 3.15
C GLN A 74 3.11 -36.09 3.23
N LEU A 75 4.18 -35.37 2.90
CA LEU A 75 5.55 -35.89 3.01
C LEU A 75 5.95 -36.12 4.49
N LEU A 76 5.62 -35.19 5.39
CA LEU A 76 5.82 -35.33 6.83
C LEU A 76 5.04 -36.53 7.39
N ALA A 77 3.79 -36.70 6.98
CA ALA A 77 2.97 -37.86 7.38
C ALA A 77 3.56 -39.18 6.88
N LYS A 78 4.04 -39.23 5.63
CA LYS A 78 4.73 -40.41 5.08
C LYS A 78 6.01 -40.72 5.85
N LEU A 79 6.85 -39.72 6.12
CA LEU A 79 8.11 -39.92 6.86
C LEU A 79 7.84 -40.37 8.30
N THR A 80 6.80 -39.83 8.94
CA THR A 80 6.32 -40.31 10.25
C THR A 80 5.97 -41.80 10.18
N GLY A 81 5.17 -42.21 9.20
CA GLY A 81 4.81 -43.62 9.04
C GLY A 81 6.00 -44.56 8.74
N VAL A 82 7.05 -44.07 8.07
CA VAL A 82 8.29 -44.83 7.87
C VAL A 82 9.09 -44.94 9.17
N ASN A 83 9.17 -43.86 9.94
CA ASN A 83 9.80 -43.84 11.26
C ASN A 83 9.08 -44.75 12.26
N ASP A 84 7.76 -44.86 12.19
CA ASP A 84 6.98 -45.77 13.03
C ASP A 84 7.27 -47.25 12.69
N LYS A 85 7.33 -47.59 11.39
CA LYS A 85 7.75 -48.94 10.94
C LYS A 85 9.18 -49.27 11.36
N MET A 86 10.08 -48.29 11.32
CA MET A 86 11.44 -48.45 11.87
C MET A 86 11.39 -48.71 13.38
N ALA A 87 10.55 -48.00 14.13
CA ALA A 87 10.38 -48.23 15.56
C ALA A 87 9.85 -49.63 15.87
N GLU A 88 8.85 -50.11 15.15
CA GLU A 88 8.33 -51.48 15.27
C GLU A 88 9.42 -52.53 15.01
N TYR A 89 10.24 -52.32 13.97
CA TYR A 89 11.36 -53.20 13.66
C TYR A 89 12.37 -53.28 14.81
N THR A 90 12.72 -52.14 15.42
CA THR A 90 13.67 -52.12 16.55
C THR A 90 13.13 -52.77 17.83
N ASN A 91 11.81 -52.81 18.01
CA ASN A 91 11.17 -53.47 19.15
C ASN A 91 10.96 -54.98 18.94
N THR A 92 11.29 -55.52 17.76
CA THR A 92 11.12 -56.95 17.47
C THR A 92 12.12 -57.81 18.26
N ALA A 93 11.62 -58.79 19.02
CA ALA A 93 12.42 -59.67 19.87
C ALA A 93 13.39 -60.54 19.03
N GLY A 94 14.70 -60.43 19.31
CA GLY A 94 15.75 -61.23 18.66
C GLY A 94 17.00 -60.45 18.23
N VAL A 95 16.99 -59.11 18.29
CA VAL A 95 18.09 -58.24 17.81
C VAL A 95 18.81 -57.58 19.00
N THR A 96 19.37 -58.35 19.93
CA THR A 96 19.89 -57.79 21.20
C THR A 96 21.24 -57.06 21.04
N SER A 97 22.11 -57.41 20.08
CA SER A 97 23.43 -56.76 19.92
C SER A 97 23.46 -55.58 18.93
N LEU A 98 22.61 -55.57 17.90
CA LEU A 98 22.49 -54.44 16.96
C LEU A 98 21.58 -53.32 17.48
N ASN A 99 20.90 -53.54 18.61
CA ASN A 99 19.83 -52.66 19.07
C ASN A 99 20.30 -51.21 19.29
N ALA A 100 21.50 -50.99 19.84
CA ALA A 100 22.01 -49.64 20.07
C ALA A 100 22.22 -48.82 18.78
N ALA A 101 22.83 -49.42 17.75
CA ALA A 101 23.07 -48.74 16.48
C ALA A 101 21.76 -48.47 15.71
N LEU A 102 20.81 -49.41 15.77
CA LEU A 102 19.48 -49.25 15.17
C LEU A 102 18.70 -48.14 15.89
N MET A 103 18.70 -48.13 17.22
CA MET A 103 18.04 -47.11 18.04
C MET A 103 18.62 -45.73 17.79
N HIS A 104 19.95 -45.59 17.72
CA HIS A 104 20.59 -44.32 17.39
C HIS A 104 20.20 -43.83 15.99
N THR A 105 20.17 -44.73 15.01
CA THR A 105 19.77 -44.38 13.63
C THR A 105 18.31 -43.92 13.58
N LEU A 106 17.41 -44.64 14.26
CA LEU A 106 16.00 -44.24 14.36
C LEU A 106 15.84 -42.90 15.08
N GLN A 107 16.58 -42.68 16.15
CA GLN A 107 16.54 -41.42 16.88
C GLN A 107 16.94 -40.25 15.96
N ARG A 108 18.00 -40.43 15.17
CA ARG A 108 18.42 -39.42 14.19
C ARG A 108 17.30 -39.11 13.19
N HIS A 109 16.61 -40.11 12.65
CA HIS A 109 15.49 -39.89 11.73
C HIS A 109 14.30 -39.18 12.40
N ARG A 110 14.06 -39.41 13.70
CA ARG A 110 13.05 -38.67 14.48
C ARG A 110 13.44 -37.21 14.69
N ASP A 111 14.70 -36.95 15.02
CA ASP A 111 15.20 -35.59 15.21
C ASP A 111 15.10 -34.79 13.89
N ILE A 112 15.49 -35.41 12.76
CA ILE A 112 15.35 -34.81 11.41
C ILE A 112 13.88 -34.49 11.10
N LEU A 113 12.98 -35.44 11.34
CA LEU A 113 11.54 -35.23 11.13
C LEU A 113 11.01 -34.08 11.98
N GLN A 114 11.46 -33.98 13.23
CA GLN A 114 11.07 -32.90 14.14
C GLN A 114 11.58 -31.54 13.63
N ASP A 115 12.82 -31.47 13.18
CA ASP A 115 13.42 -30.24 12.60
C ASP A 115 12.62 -29.77 11.38
N TYR A 116 12.32 -30.67 10.43
CA TYR A 116 11.50 -30.34 9.25
C TYR A 116 10.07 -29.93 9.63
N THR A 117 9.47 -30.61 10.59
CA THR A 117 8.14 -30.25 11.10
C THR A 117 8.15 -28.85 11.70
N HIS A 118 9.17 -28.51 12.49
CA HIS A 118 9.30 -27.19 13.09
C HIS A 118 9.51 -26.11 12.03
N GLU A 119 10.41 -26.34 11.07
CA GLU A 119 10.68 -25.41 9.98
C GLU A 119 9.43 -25.14 9.12
N PHE A 120 8.69 -26.20 8.80
CA PHE A 120 7.42 -26.09 8.08
C PHE A 120 6.43 -25.17 8.80
N HIS A 121 6.16 -25.43 10.07
CA HIS A 121 5.21 -24.64 10.85
C HIS A 121 5.68 -23.20 11.05
N LYS A 122 6.98 -22.99 11.25
CA LYS A 122 7.56 -21.64 11.34
C LYS A 122 7.32 -20.85 10.05
N THR A 123 7.59 -21.46 8.90
CA THR A 123 7.42 -20.82 7.59
C THR A 123 5.94 -20.60 7.27
N LYS A 124 5.08 -21.58 7.56
CA LYS A 124 3.62 -21.49 7.39
C LYS A 124 3.02 -20.38 8.26
N GLY A 125 3.41 -20.32 9.53
CA GLY A 125 2.96 -19.28 10.45
C GLY A 125 3.40 -17.88 10.00
N ASN A 126 4.63 -17.73 9.51
CA ASN A 126 5.11 -16.46 8.97
C ASN A 126 4.25 -15.99 7.79
N PHE A 127 3.99 -16.87 6.81
CA PHE A 127 3.14 -16.55 5.67
C PHE A 127 1.73 -16.10 6.10
N LEU A 128 1.10 -16.85 7.02
CA LEU A 128 -0.22 -16.50 7.53
C LEU A 128 -0.24 -15.13 8.22
N ALA A 129 0.79 -14.81 9.01
CA ALA A 129 0.91 -13.51 9.65
C ALA A 129 1.09 -12.37 8.64
N ILE A 130 1.87 -12.58 7.58
CA ILE A 130 2.02 -11.60 6.49
C ILE A 130 0.70 -11.40 5.77
N ARG A 131 0.00 -12.49 5.44
CA ARG A 131 -1.30 -12.45 4.77
C ARG A 131 -2.36 -11.74 5.61
N GLU A 132 -2.48 -12.07 6.90
CA GLU A 132 -3.42 -11.42 7.82
C GLU A 132 -3.16 -9.91 7.90
N ARG A 133 -1.88 -9.51 8.00
CA ARG A 133 -1.49 -8.09 7.93
C ARG A 133 -1.93 -7.44 6.61
N GLU A 134 -1.84 -8.14 5.49
CA GLU A 134 -2.33 -7.63 4.19
C GLU A 134 -3.84 -7.50 4.14
N ASP A 135 -4.59 -8.49 4.62
CA ASP A 135 -6.06 -8.45 4.66
C ASP A 135 -6.56 -7.25 5.49
N LEU A 136 -5.92 -7.00 6.64
CA LEU A 136 -6.19 -5.83 7.48
C LEU A 136 -5.84 -4.51 6.75
N MET A 137 -4.66 -4.41 6.13
CA MET A 137 -4.25 -3.22 5.39
C MET A 137 -5.10 -2.96 4.14
N GLY A 138 -5.58 -4.01 3.47
CA GLY A 138 -6.50 -3.94 2.35
C GLY A 138 -7.85 -3.35 2.76
N SER A 139 -8.39 -3.78 3.90
CA SER A 139 -9.60 -3.19 4.49
C SER A 139 -9.40 -1.70 4.80
N VAL A 140 -8.31 -1.34 5.49
CA VAL A 140 -8.02 0.06 5.84
C VAL A 140 -7.88 0.93 4.59
N ARG A 141 -7.22 0.44 3.53
CA ARG A 141 -7.13 1.19 2.26
C ARG A 141 -8.49 1.42 1.63
N LYS A 142 -9.36 0.41 1.62
CA LYS A 142 -10.74 0.52 1.12
C LYS A 142 -11.56 1.50 1.95
N ASP A 143 -11.40 1.50 3.27
CA ASP A 143 -12.09 2.43 4.15
C ASP A 143 -11.61 3.87 3.95
N ILE A 144 -10.30 4.08 3.81
CA ILE A 144 -9.70 5.40 3.48
C ILE A 144 -10.19 5.87 2.12
N GLU A 145 -10.19 5.00 1.11
CA GLU A 145 -10.68 5.33 -0.23
C GLU A 145 -12.17 5.66 -0.21
N SER A 146 -12.97 4.89 0.53
CA SER A 146 -14.41 5.16 0.71
C SER A 146 -14.64 6.48 1.43
N TYR A 147 -13.83 6.80 2.45
CA TYR A 147 -13.88 8.08 3.14
C TYR A 147 -13.48 9.25 2.22
N LYS A 148 -12.40 9.11 1.45
CA LYS A 148 -11.94 10.13 0.48
C LYS A 148 -12.92 10.31 -0.68
N SER A 149 -13.51 9.23 -1.17
CA SER A 149 -14.49 9.24 -2.27
C SER A 149 -15.85 9.77 -1.82
N GLY A 150 -16.30 9.39 -0.61
CA GLY A 150 -17.50 9.94 0.04
C GLY A 150 -17.32 11.40 0.46
N SER A 151 -16.10 11.80 0.82
CA SER A 151 -15.70 13.20 0.97
C SER A 151 -15.82 13.95 -0.36
N GLY A 152 -15.64 13.34 -1.53
CA GLY A 152 -15.88 14.02 -2.81
C GLY A 152 -17.31 14.58 -3.01
N VAL A 153 -18.33 14.02 -2.35
CA VAL A 153 -19.73 14.49 -2.48
C VAL A 153 -20.11 15.44 -1.33
N ASN A 154 -19.67 15.17 -0.11
CA ASN A 154 -19.95 16.01 1.06
C ASN A 154 -18.97 17.20 1.21
N ASN A 155 -17.72 17.01 0.79
CA ASN A 155 -16.69 18.06 0.74
C ASN A 155 -16.83 18.93 -0.50
N ARG A 156 -17.31 18.44 -1.65
CA ARG A 156 -17.60 19.36 -2.79
C ARG A 156 -18.65 20.41 -2.40
N ARG A 157 -19.67 20.02 -1.63
CA ARG A 157 -20.66 20.94 -1.07
C ARG A 157 -20.03 21.89 -0.04
N THR A 158 -19.18 21.38 0.84
CA THR A 158 -18.50 22.17 1.88
C THR A 158 -17.48 23.15 1.27
N GLU A 159 -16.70 22.72 0.28
CA GLU A 159 -15.79 23.55 -0.52
C GLU A 159 -16.54 24.62 -1.31
N LEU A 160 -17.74 24.31 -1.82
CA LEU A 160 -18.60 25.31 -2.47
C LEU A 160 -19.00 26.40 -1.49
N PHE A 161 -19.48 26.03 -0.30
CA PHE A 161 -19.88 26.99 0.73
C PHE A 161 -18.69 27.82 1.24
N LEU A 162 -17.52 27.20 1.42
CA LEU A 162 -16.30 27.92 1.81
C LEU A 162 -15.88 28.94 0.74
N LYS A 163 -15.97 28.56 -0.53
CA LYS A 163 -15.67 29.45 -1.66
C LYS A 163 -16.67 30.60 -1.77
N GLU A 164 -17.98 30.34 -1.59
CA GLU A 164 -19.00 31.39 -1.55
C GLU A 164 -18.77 32.36 -0.38
N HIS A 165 -18.40 31.85 0.79
CA HIS A 165 -18.08 32.70 1.95
C HIS A 165 -16.89 33.63 1.65
N GLU A 166 -15.84 33.10 1.00
CA GLU A 166 -14.70 33.91 0.60
C GLU A 166 -15.11 35.00 -0.42
N HIS A 167 -15.96 34.66 -1.39
CA HIS A 167 -16.51 35.62 -2.35
C HIS A 167 -17.32 36.73 -1.67
N LEU A 168 -18.19 36.40 -0.71
CA LEU A 168 -18.97 37.38 0.06
C LEU A 168 -18.05 38.32 0.84
N ARG A 169 -17.07 37.77 1.57
CA ARG A 169 -16.12 38.58 2.34
C ARG A 169 -15.28 39.50 1.46
N ASN A 170 -14.92 39.06 0.26
CA ASN A 170 -14.21 39.90 -0.71
C ASN A 170 -15.12 41.00 -1.27
N SER A 171 -16.39 40.68 -1.55
CA SER A 171 -17.39 41.67 -1.96
C SER A 171 -17.61 42.74 -0.89
N ASP A 172 -17.75 42.35 0.38
CA ASP A 172 -17.93 43.29 1.50
C ASP A 172 -16.78 44.28 1.60
N ARG A 173 -15.54 43.81 1.45
CA ARG A 173 -14.35 44.69 1.45
C ARG A 173 -14.35 45.68 0.28
N LEU A 174 -14.71 45.23 -0.92
CA LEU A 174 -14.80 46.11 -2.10
C LEU A 174 -15.90 47.16 -1.94
N ILE A 175 -17.01 46.79 -1.29
CA ILE A 175 -18.09 47.71 -0.93
C ILE A 175 -17.61 48.72 0.12
N ASP A 176 -16.95 48.28 1.19
CA ASP A 176 -16.37 49.15 2.21
C ASP A 176 -15.36 50.14 1.61
N ASP A 177 -14.49 49.68 0.71
CA ASP A 177 -13.52 50.52 0.01
C ASP A 177 -14.23 51.54 -0.89
N THR A 178 -15.29 51.12 -1.59
CA THR A 178 -16.12 52.03 -2.41
C THR A 178 -16.81 53.07 -1.51
N ILE A 179 -17.43 52.66 -0.41
CA ILE A 179 -18.10 53.55 0.56
C ILE A 179 -17.11 54.55 1.15
N ARG A 180 -15.90 54.10 1.51
CA ARG A 180 -14.81 54.98 2.00
C ARG A 180 -14.32 55.96 0.95
N SER A 181 -14.33 55.58 -0.33
CA SER A 181 -13.90 56.42 -1.45
C SER A 181 -14.95 57.44 -1.91
N LEU A 182 -16.22 57.26 -1.52
CA LEU A 182 -17.29 58.20 -1.84
C LEU A 182 -17.18 59.47 -0.96
N PRO A 183 -17.12 60.67 -1.55
CA PRO A 183 -16.84 61.94 -0.84
C PRO A 183 -18.01 62.46 0.03
N GLY A 184 -18.85 61.57 0.59
CA GLY A 184 -20.06 61.92 1.34
C GLY A 184 -20.04 61.61 2.85
N ASN A 185 -19.05 60.88 3.36
CA ASN A 185 -18.98 60.49 4.79
C ASN A 185 -17.81 61.17 5.52
N GLN A 186 -17.56 62.44 5.20
CA GLN A 186 -16.77 63.30 6.06
C GLN A 186 -17.68 63.78 7.19
N GLN A 187 -17.30 63.43 8.41
CA GLN A 187 -17.81 63.92 9.68
C GLN A 187 -18.34 65.37 9.56
N LEU A 188 -19.61 65.59 9.92
CA LEU A 188 -20.19 66.92 10.07
C LEU A 188 -19.52 67.60 11.28
N ASP A 189 -18.56 68.50 11.05
CA ASP A 189 -18.10 69.45 12.05
C ASP A 189 -19.08 70.64 12.09
N PRO A 190 -19.76 70.91 13.23
CA PRO A 190 -20.70 72.00 13.34
C PRO A 190 -19.97 73.27 13.83
N GLU A 191 -19.05 73.83 13.05
CA GLU A 191 -18.50 75.17 13.36
C GLU A 191 -17.89 75.86 12.14
N SER A 192 -18.73 76.48 11.31
CA SER A 192 -18.31 77.59 10.44
C SER A 192 -19.54 78.37 9.98
N LYS A 193 -20.07 79.19 10.89
CA LYS A 193 -20.81 80.40 10.52
C LYS A 193 -20.00 81.59 10.99
N LEU A 194 -20.04 82.65 10.17
CA LEU A 194 -19.51 83.99 10.38
C LEU A 194 -18.05 84.17 9.92
N GLU A 195 -17.85 84.52 8.65
CA GLU A 195 -17.78 85.94 8.24
C GLU A 195 -17.76 86.03 6.71
N GLU A 196 -18.80 86.70 6.21
CA GLU A 196 -18.95 87.23 4.86
C GLU A 196 -18.17 88.55 4.76
N GLU A 197 -17.92 89.00 3.52
CA GLU A 197 -17.36 90.31 3.13
C GLU A 197 -15.82 90.46 3.19
N ALA A 198 -15.16 90.15 2.06
CA ALA A 198 -14.58 91.22 1.22
C ALA A 198 -13.84 90.64 0.01
N GLY A 199 -14.24 91.10 -1.18
CA GLY A 199 -13.25 91.53 -2.17
C GLY A 199 -12.91 90.59 -3.33
N LEU A 200 -13.40 91.00 -4.51
CA LEU A 200 -12.76 90.91 -5.84
C LEU A 200 -12.86 89.54 -6.53
N VAL A 201 -13.84 89.31 -7.41
CA VAL A 201 -13.89 89.78 -8.82
C VAL A 201 -12.51 89.66 -9.52
N ASN A 202 -12.28 88.61 -10.32
CA ASN A 202 -12.44 88.65 -11.78
C ASN A 202 -11.80 87.43 -12.50
N LEU A 203 -12.51 86.99 -13.55
CA LEU A 203 -11.97 86.62 -14.86
C LEU A 203 -11.12 85.34 -15.03
N GLY A 204 -11.79 84.29 -15.50
CA GLY A 204 -11.64 83.86 -16.90
C GLY A 204 -10.45 82.99 -17.32
N ARG A 205 -10.78 82.04 -18.21
CA ARG A 205 -9.92 81.32 -19.17
C ARG A 205 -9.07 80.15 -18.65
N SER A 206 -9.70 78.98 -18.76
CA SER A 206 -9.24 77.85 -19.59
C SER A 206 -7.93 78.07 -20.36
N HIS A 207 -6.89 77.29 -20.04
CA HIS A 207 -6.12 76.51 -21.02
C HIS A 207 -5.03 75.62 -20.39
N ARG A 208 -5.00 74.38 -20.90
CA ARG A 208 -3.83 73.52 -21.19
C ARG A 208 -3.20 72.67 -20.07
N ASN A 209 -3.67 71.41 -20.05
CA ASN A 209 -2.90 70.18 -20.26
C ASN A 209 -1.39 70.31 -20.46
N LEU A 210 -0.63 69.48 -19.74
CA LEU A 210 0.52 68.79 -20.31
C LEU A 210 0.92 67.52 -19.52
N HIS A 211 1.33 66.49 -20.29
CA HIS A 211 2.00 65.22 -19.96
C HIS A 211 1.12 63.99 -19.66
N HIS A 212 0.90 63.12 -20.66
CA HIS A 212 1.74 61.98 -21.13
C HIS A 212 1.37 60.68 -20.35
N PHE A 213 0.90 59.58 -20.93
CA PHE A 213 1.56 58.61 -21.83
C PHE A 213 0.47 57.60 -22.29
N ALA A 214 0.15 57.42 -23.60
CA ALA A 214 0.56 56.28 -24.48
C ALA A 214 0.58 54.89 -23.77
N SER A 215 -0.06 53.80 -24.21
CA SER A 215 -0.43 53.27 -25.54
C SER A 215 -1.57 52.24 -25.39
N ALA A 216 -2.69 52.33 -26.12
CA ALA A 216 -2.96 51.73 -27.44
C ALA A 216 -2.99 50.17 -27.47
N VAL A 217 -4.19 49.61 -27.27
CA VAL A 217 -4.58 48.26 -27.69
C VAL A 217 -5.08 48.33 -29.13
N ARG A 218 -4.51 47.54 -30.04
CA ARG A 218 -5.04 47.34 -31.40
C ARG A 218 -4.96 45.87 -31.79
N PHE A 219 -6.12 45.23 -31.83
CA PHE A 219 -6.40 44.04 -32.65
C PHE A 219 -6.51 44.47 -34.12
N PRO A 220 -6.14 43.59 -35.07
CA PRO A 220 -7.19 43.01 -35.92
C PRO A 220 -7.01 41.53 -36.29
N LEU A 221 -8.16 40.94 -36.64
CA LEU A 221 -8.44 39.61 -37.17
C LEU A 221 -7.79 39.30 -38.53
N MET A 222 -7.53 37.99 -38.74
CA MET A 222 -7.65 37.16 -39.96
C MET A 222 -6.97 37.57 -41.27
N GLU A 223 -6.09 36.69 -41.79
CA GLU A 223 -6.15 36.16 -43.18
C GLU A 223 -5.25 34.89 -43.29
N ARG A 224 -5.53 34.09 -44.32
CA ARG A 224 -5.26 32.66 -44.55
C ARG A 224 -3.87 32.25 -45.10
N ARG A 225 -3.67 30.91 -45.11
CA ARG A 225 -2.84 30.02 -45.98
C ARG A 225 -1.36 29.88 -45.58
N ALA A 226 -0.93 28.67 -45.19
CA ALA A 226 -0.57 27.49 -46.00
C ALA A 226 0.77 27.66 -46.74
N ASP A 227 1.85 27.05 -46.26
CA ASP A 227 2.37 25.78 -46.79
C ASP A 227 3.66 25.34 -46.07
N GLN A 228 3.80 24.03 -45.95
CA GLN A 228 5.00 23.24 -45.62
C GLN A 228 6.03 23.30 -46.78
N PRO A 229 7.24 22.69 -46.69
CA PRO A 229 7.74 21.73 -45.69
C PRO A 229 8.90 22.21 -44.80
#